data_AF-A0A7Y3MSP2-F1
#
_entry.id   AF-A0A7Y3MSP2-F1
#
_cell.length_a   1.000
_cell.length_b   1.000
_cell.length_c   1.000
_cell.angle_alpha   90.00
_cell.angle_beta   90.00
_cell.angle_gamma   90.00
#
_symmetry.space_group_name_H-M   'P 1'
#
loop_
_entity.id
_entity.type
_entity.pdbx_description
1 polymer ?
#
loop_
_entity_poly.entity_id
_entity_poly.type
_entity_poly.pdbx_seq_one_letter_code
_entity_poly.pdbx_strand_id
1 'polypeptide(L)'
;MALSRFFRRGYDLDELARRLGVLRADLEGVERRYHAFEVRKRGGGTRKIFAPDATLKALQRRILRRLLALLVSHDAVHGFETGRSIVTNARVHAGRAVVIRLDIRQFFPSTTADRIERLFRHLGWKREAAHRLTELCTWSDGLPPGAPTSPRLANLVNYRMDTRLAGLASSLGAIYTRYADDLTFSLERDEPRRVGGLIGGTDAIVADHGYRLHRRRKLHIRRQHQQQLVTGLVVNGGVNLPRVTRRRLRAIDHALALGRGATLNAEQMEGWHALLAMVEQQRDGS
;
A
#
# COMPACT_ATOMS: atom_id res chain seq x y z
N MET A 1 12.40 14.31 15.91
CA MET A 1 13.05 13.75 17.10
C MET A 1 12.16 12.66 17.73
N ALA A 2 12.31 11.38 17.38
CA ALA A 2 11.70 10.25 18.12
C ALA A 2 12.33 8.86 17.80
N LEU A 3 13.47 8.80 17.11
CA LEU A 3 14.11 7.52 16.76
C LEU A 3 15.14 7.06 17.81
N SER A 4 15.61 7.94 18.70
CA SER A 4 16.71 7.62 19.64
C SER A 4 16.32 6.72 20.82
N ARG A 5 15.03 6.60 21.14
CA ARG A 5 14.56 5.81 22.30
C ARG A 5 14.39 4.31 22.01
N PHE A 6 14.47 3.88 20.76
CA PHE A 6 14.29 2.48 20.35
C PHE A 6 15.60 1.73 20.05
N PHE A 7 16.77 2.38 20.09
CA PHE A 7 18.06 1.75 19.77
C PHE A 7 18.86 1.31 21.00
N ARG A 8 18.23 0.63 21.99
CA ARG A 8 19.00 -0.35 22.77
C ARG A 8 19.29 -1.52 21.84
N ARG A 9 20.49 -1.57 21.27
CA ARG A 9 20.88 -2.60 20.30
C ARG A 9 20.93 -3.97 21.00
N GLY A 10 20.42 -5.01 20.33
CA GLY A 10 20.56 -6.40 20.79
C GLY A 10 19.27 -7.07 21.27
N TYR A 11 18.12 -6.75 20.67
CA TYR A 11 16.87 -7.45 21.01
C TYR A 11 16.91 -8.91 20.54
N ASP A 12 16.90 -9.85 21.46
CA ASP A 12 16.87 -11.30 21.21
C ASP A 12 15.44 -11.85 21.18
N LEU A 13 15.35 -13.18 21.14
CA LEU A 13 14.08 -13.89 21.06
C LEU A 13 13.27 -13.75 22.35
N ASP A 14 13.94 -13.67 23.51
CA ASP A 14 13.29 -13.44 24.80
C ASP A 14 12.66 -12.04 24.85
N GLU A 15 13.38 -11.02 24.38
CA GLU A 15 12.82 -9.68 24.22
C GLU A 15 11.64 -9.66 23.23
N LEU A 16 11.71 -10.43 22.15
CA LEU A 16 10.59 -10.56 21.20
C LEU A 16 9.35 -11.14 21.89
N ALA A 17 9.51 -12.25 22.61
CA ALA A 17 8.45 -12.91 23.37
C ALA A 17 7.81 -11.93 24.36
N ARG A 18 8.64 -11.22 25.14
CA ARG A 18 8.21 -10.21 26.11
C ARG A 18 7.39 -9.10 25.46
N ARG A 19 7.86 -8.52 24.34
CA ARG A 19 7.12 -7.45 23.63
C ARG A 19 5.79 -7.96 23.06
N LEU A 20 5.75 -9.18 22.54
CA LEU A 20 4.54 -9.78 21.99
C LEU A 20 3.57 -10.31 23.07
N GLY A 21 4.03 -10.40 24.33
CA GLY A 21 3.25 -10.93 25.45
C GLY A 21 2.90 -12.40 25.24
N VAL A 22 3.88 -13.19 24.80
CA VAL A 22 3.79 -14.63 24.56
C VAL A 22 5.00 -15.32 25.19
N LEU A 23 4.94 -16.64 25.34
CA LEU A 23 6.12 -17.39 25.78
C LEU A 23 7.10 -17.55 24.60
N ARG A 24 8.40 -17.69 24.91
CA ARG A 24 9.41 -18.00 23.89
C ARG A 24 9.09 -19.31 23.17
N ALA A 25 8.65 -20.32 23.92
CA ALA A 25 8.23 -21.61 23.38
C ALA A 25 7.07 -21.47 22.35
N ASP A 26 6.13 -20.53 22.57
CA ASP A 26 5.07 -20.25 21.59
C ASP A 26 5.66 -19.67 20.30
N LEU A 27 6.64 -18.78 20.42
CA LEU A 27 7.31 -18.24 19.23
C LEU A 27 8.06 -19.31 18.47
N GLU A 28 8.74 -20.24 19.13
CA GLU A 28 9.51 -21.31 18.50
C GLU A 28 8.60 -22.39 17.91
N GLY A 29 7.53 -22.77 18.62
CA GLY A 29 6.62 -23.85 18.25
C GLY A 29 5.53 -23.47 17.26
N VAL A 30 5.28 -22.18 17.00
CA VAL A 30 4.27 -21.78 16.00
C VAL A 30 4.67 -22.26 14.60
N GLU A 31 3.81 -23.10 14.02
CA GLU A 31 3.92 -23.54 12.65
C GLU A 31 3.47 -22.46 11.66
N ARG A 32 4.14 -22.40 10.50
CA ARG A 32 3.87 -21.42 9.45
C ARG A 32 2.84 -21.95 8.46
N ARG A 33 1.58 -22.08 8.88
CA ARG A 33 0.53 -22.61 8.00
C ARG A 33 -0.20 -21.49 7.25
N TYR A 34 -0.23 -21.63 5.93
CA TYR A 34 -0.99 -20.77 5.03
C TYR A 34 -1.93 -21.61 4.17
N HIS A 35 -3.14 -21.12 3.95
CA HIS A 35 -4.05 -21.66 2.96
C HIS A 35 -4.11 -20.75 1.73
N ALA A 36 -4.05 -21.34 0.55
CA ALA A 36 -4.11 -20.63 -0.71
C ALA A 36 -5.54 -20.62 -1.25
N PHE A 37 -6.00 -19.46 -1.72
CA PHE A 37 -7.27 -19.35 -2.45
C PHE A 37 -7.16 -18.27 -3.53
N GLU A 38 -8.10 -18.28 -4.48
CA GLU A 38 -8.11 -17.34 -5.60
C GLU A 38 -9.20 -16.29 -5.45
N VAL A 39 -8.85 -15.04 -5.75
CA VAL A 39 -9.80 -13.92 -5.81
C VAL A 39 -9.79 -13.34 -7.22
N ARG A 40 -10.97 -13.09 -7.79
CA ARG A 40 -11.10 -12.45 -9.10
C ARG A 40 -10.54 -11.02 -9.07
N LYS A 41 -9.72 -10.67 -10.06
CA LYS A 41 -9.29 -9.28 -10.27
C LYS A 41 -10.39 -8.49 -10.97
N ARG A 42 -10.50 -7.19 -10.68
CA ARG A 42 -11.44 -6.29 -11.39
C ARG A 42 -11.22 -6.25 -12.91
N GLY A 43 -9.96 -6.37 -13.35
CA GLY A 43 -9.59 -6.36 -14.78
C GLY A 43 -9.55 -7.74 -15.44
N GLY A 44 -10.12 -8.77 -14.81
CA GLY A 44 -10.06 -10.16 -15.29
C GLY A 44 -8.84 -10.95 -14.78
N GLY A 45 -8.97 -12.27 -14.80
CA GLY A 45 -8.03 -13.22 -14.19
C GLY A 45 -8.15 -13.30 -12.66
N THR A 46 -7.27 -14.09 -12.05
CA THR A 46 -7.28 -14.34 -10.61
C THR A 46 -6.01 -13.83 -9.91
N ARG A 47 -6.11 -13.63 -8.60
CA ARG A 47 -5.02 -13.35 -7.68
C ARG A 47 -5.01 -14.47 -6.64
N LYS A 48 -3.91 -15.20 -6.57
CA LYS A 48 -3.65 -16.15 -5.49
C LYS A 48 -3.37 -15.36 -4.21
N ILE A 49 -4.14 -15.64 -3.18
CA ILE A 49 -4.03 -15.11 -1.82
C ILE A 49 -3.55 -16.24 -0.93
N PHE A 50 -2.63 -15.93 -0.01
CA PHE A 50 -2.12 -16.83 1.00
C PHE A 50 -2.49 -16.26 2.34
N ALA A 51 -3.53 -16.82 2.97
CA ALA A 51 -3.96 -16.37 4.28
C ALA A 51 -3.38 -17.29 5.37
N PRO A 52 -2.82 -16.72 6.44
CA PRO A 52 -2.37 -17.49 7.59
C PRO A 52 -3.55 -18.15 8.29
N ASP A 53 -3.30 -19.29 8.94
CA ASP A 53 -4.26 -19.89 9.86
C ASP A 53 -4.54 -18.98 11.09
N ALA A 54 -5.52 -19.35 11.92
CA ALA A 54 -5.96 -18.52 13.03
C ALA A 54 -4.83 -18.20 14.02
N THR A 55 -3.98 -19.18 14.33
CA THR A 55 -2.86 -19.06 15.27
C THR A 55 -1.80 -18.09 14.76
N LEU A 56 -1.30 -18.31 13.55
CA LEU A 56 -0.30 -17.44 12.94
C LEU A 56 -0.87 -16.04 12.70
N LYS A 57 -2.13 -15.92 12.28
CA LYS A 57 -2.81 -14.63 12.08
C LYS A 57 -2.90 -13.83 13.38
N ALA A 58 -3.19 -14.49 14.50
CA ALA A 58 -3.24 -13.84 15.81
C ALA A 58 -1.85 -13.30 16.22
N LEU A 59 -0.80 -14.10 16.01
CA LEU A 59 0.58 -13.68 16.28
C LEU A 59 1.03 -12.53 15.37
N GLN A 60 0.76 -12.62 14.07
CA GLN A 60 1.04 -11.54 13.11
C GLN A 60 0.31 -10.24 13.46
N ARG A 61 -0.94 -10.30 13.95
CA ARG A 61 -1.65 -9.11 14.46
C ARG A 61 -0.99 -8.52 15.71
N ARG A 62 -0.40 -9.34 16.59
CA ARG A 62 0.39 -8.85 17.73
C ARG A 62 1.67 -8.16 17.24
N ILE A 63 2.40 -8.77 16.31
CA ILE A 63 3.59 -8.18 15.67
C ILE A 63 3.25 -6.83 15.05
N LEU A 64 2.18 -6.78 14.25
CA LEU A 64 1.72 -5.54 13.62
C LEU A 64 1.48 -4.44 14.67
N ARG A 65 0.64 -4.70 15.67
CA ARG A 65 0.21 -3.69 16.64
C ARG A 65 1.34 -3.25 17.58
N ARG A 66 2.16 -4.19 18.06
CA ARG A 66 3.13 -3.92 19.13
C ARG A 66 4.51 -3.55 18.63
N LEU A 67 4.85 -3.90 17.39
CA LEU A 67 6.18 -3.62 16.82
C LEU A 67 6.07 -2.69 15.61
N LEU A 68 5.34 -3.12 14.56
CA LEU A 68 5.40 -2.44 13.27
C LEU A 68 4.62 -1.12 13.21
N ALA A 69 3.50 -1.02 13.94
CA ALA A 69 2.67 0.18 14.00
C ALA A 69 3.38 1.36 14.67
N LEU A 70 4.40 1.10 15.48
CA LEU A 70 5.21 2.13 16.17
C LEU A 70 6.26 2.77 15.26
N LEU A 71 6.54 2.16 14.11
CA LEU A 71 7.54 2.64 13.16
C LEU A 71 6.96 3.73 12.27
N VAL A 72 7.79 4.40 11.48
CA VAL A 72 7.35 5.46 10.56
C VAL A 72 7.67 5.03 9.14
N SER A 73 6.65 5.04 8.27
CA SER A 73 6.80 4.89 6.82
C SER A 73 7.13 6.24 6.18
N HIS A 74 7.58 6.24 4.93
CA HIS A 74 7.84 7.49 4.20
C HIS A 74 6.53 8.28 3.97
N ASP A 75 6.58 9.62 4.04
CA ASP A 75 5.39 10.47 4.01
C ASP A 75 4.59 10.39 2.71
N ALA A 76 5.26 10.05 1.59
CA ALA A 76 4.63 9.83 0.29
C ALA A 76 3.78 8.54 0.23
N VAL A 77 3.78 7.71 1.27
CA VAL A 77 3.04 6.44 1.30
C VAL A 77 1.65 6.65 1.86
N HIS A 78 0.63 6.32 1.06
CA HIS A 78 -0.77 6.43 1.45
C HIS A 78 -1.47 5.07 1.60
N GLY A 79 -0.93 4.02 0.97
CA GLY A 79 -1.52 2.68 1.05
C GLY A 79 -1.27 2.04 2.40
N PHE A 80 -2.34 1.57 3.06
CA PHE A 80 -2.26 0.82 4.32
C PHE A 80 -1.63 1.57 5.50
N GLU A 81 -1.72 2.90 5.49
CA GLU A 81 -1.20 3.77 6.55
C GLU A 81 -2.36 4.42 7.31
N THR A 82 -2.26 4.48 8.64
CA THR A 82 -3.27 5.12 9.48
C THR A 82 -3.35 6.61 9.16
N GLY A 83 -4.56 7.15 9.03
CA GLY A 83 -4.78 8.54 8.62
C GLY A 83 -4.56 8.81 7.13
N ARG A 84 -4.19 7.79 6.34
CA ARG A 84 -4.11 7.86 4.89
C ARG A 84 -5.24 7.04 4.25
N SER A 85 -5.60 7.41 3.04
CA SER A 85 -6.69 6.82 2.28
C SER A 85 -6.51 7.05 0.78
N ILE A 86 -7.31 6.36 -0.03
CA ILE A 86 -7.38 6.63 -1.48
C ILE A 86 -7.73 8.09 -1.80
N VAL A 87 -8.47 8.75 -0.91
CA VAL A 87 -8.86 10.16 -1.04
C VAL A 87 -7.67 11.09 -0.74
N THR A 88 -6.95 10.86 0.36
CA THR A 88 -5.72 11.64 0.65
C THR A 88 -4.65 11.46 -0.43
N ASN A 89 -4.57 10.27 -1.02
CA ASN A 89 -3.65 9.97 -2.10
C ASN A 89 -4.02 10.73 -3.38
N ALA A 90 -5.30 10.71 -3.75
CA ALA A 90 -5.79 11.42 -4.93
C ALA A 90 -5.68 12.94 -4.79
N ARG A 91 -5.87 13.48 -3.58
CA ARG A 91 -5.95 14.93 -3.32
C ARG A 91 -4.70 15.69 -3.80
N VAL A 92 -3.51 15.15 -3.52
CA VAL A 92 -2.25 15.85 -3.85
C VAL A 92 -1.98 15.94 -5.35
N HIS A 93 -2.67 15.13 -6.16
CA HIS A 93 -2.56 15.12 -7.61
C HIS A 93 -3.71 15.86 -8.32
N ALA A 94 -4.65 16.43 -7.57
CA ALA A 94 -5.80 17.13 -8.13
C ALA A 94 -5.37 18.37 -8.93
N GLY A 95 -6.02 18.61 -10.08
CA GLY A 95 -5.79 19.80 -10.90
C GLY A 95 -4.52 19.78 -11.75
N ARG A 96 -3.73 18.70 -11.73
CA ARG A 96 -2.41 18.64 -12.38
C ARG A 96 -2.54 18.36 -13.86
N ALA A 97 -1.76 19.06 -14.70
CA ALA A 97 -1.83 18.93 -16.16
C ALA A 97 -1.54 17.50 -16.66
N VAL A 98 -0.64 16.79 -15.98
CA VAL A 98 -0.30 15.39 -16.29
C VAL A 98 -0.26 14.55 -15.02
N VAL A 99 -0.89 13.38 -15.07
CA VAL A 99 -0.81 12.32 -14.06
C VAL A 99 -0.21 11.07 -14.70
N ILE A 100 0.89 10.58 -14.12
CA ILE A 100 1.60 9.37 -14.53
C ILE A 100 1.38 8.31 -13.47
N ARG A 101 0.96 7.12 -13.89
CA ARG A 101 0.77 5.98 -13.00
C ARG A 101 1.57 4.79 -13.49
N LEU A 102 2.34 4.21 -12.57
CA LEU A 102 3.21 3.05 -12.79
C LEU A 102 2.86 2.00 -11.73
N ASP A 103 2.94 0.73 -12.07
CA ASP A 103 2.51 -0.37 -11.20
C ASP A 103 3.64 -1.40 -11.08
N ILE A 104 3.98 -1.78 -9.85
CA ILE A 104 5.03 -2.77 -9.57
C ILE A 104 4.49 -4.18 -9.73
N ARG A 105 5.20 -5.01 -10.52
CA ARG A 105 4.86 -6.43 -10.72
C ARG A 105 5.02 -7.21 -9.42
N GLN A 106 3.95 -7.92 -9.06
CA GLN A 106 3.95 -8.88 -7.94
C GLN A 106 4.54 -8.27 -6.66
N PHE A 107 4.16 -7.05 -6.32
CA PHE A 107 4.79 -6.25 -5.26
C PHE A 107 5.03 -7.01 -3.95
N PHE A 108 4.03 -7.72 -3.42
CA PHE A 108 4.19 -8.49 -2.18
C PHE A 108 5.17 -9.67 -2.33
N PRO A 109 4.98 -10.62 -3.27
CA PRO A 109 5.97 -11.68 -3.50
C PRO A 109 7.39 -11.17 -3.82
N SER A 110 7.51 -10.07 -4.56
CA SER A 110 8.81 -9.46 -4.91
C SER A 110 9.47 -8.72 -3.73
N THR A 111 8.75 -8.55 -2.61
CA THR A 111 9.32 -8.01 -1.37
C THR A 111 9.91 -9.16 -0.56
N THR A 112 11.17 -9.47 -0.83
CA THR A 112 11.82 -10.72 -0.42
C THR A 112 12.02 -10.86 1.09
N ALA A 113 12.06 -12.10 1.58
CA ALA A 113 12.32 -12.42 2.98
C ALA A 113 13.67 -11.85 3.46
N ASP A 114 14.70 -11.92 2.61
CA ASP A 114 16.01 -11.33 2.85
C ASP A 114 15.95 -9.80 3.10
N ARG A 115 15.12 -9.06 2.34
CA ARG A 115 14.91 -7.62 2.59
C ARG A 115 14.18 -7.37 3.91
N ILE A 116 13.23 -8.22 4.26
CA ILE A 116 12.50 -8.15 5.54
C ILE A 116 13.44 -8.45 6.71
N GLU A 117 14.30 -9.46 6.62
CA GLU A 117 15.27 -9.76 7.65
C GLU A 117 16.26 -8.61 7.84
N ARG A 118 16.79 -8.05 6.75
CA ARG A 118 17.64 -6.85 6.82
C ARG A 118 16.95 -5.68 7.52
N LEU A 119 15.66 -5.45 7.27
CA LEU A 119 14.89 -4.44 7.98
C LEU A 119 14.89 -4.72 9.49
N PHE A 120 14.57 -5.94 9.93
CA PHE A 120 14.58 -6.27 11.35
C PHE A 120 15.97 -6.16 11.99
N ARG A 121 17.02 -6.59 11.29
CA ARG A 121 18.41 -6.41 11.74
C ARG A 121 18.75 -4.92 11.90
N HIS A 122 18.33 -4.09 10.95
CA HIS A 122 18.52 -2.63 11.02
C HIS A 122 17.76 -1.99 12.20
N LEU A 123 16.59 -2.52 12.54
CA LEU A 123 15.81 -2.11 13.72
C LEU A 123 16.40 -2.57 15.06
N GLY A 124 17.52 -3.31 15.05
CA GLY A 124 18.28 -3.68 16.25
C GLY A 124 18.01 -5.10 16.78
N TRP A 125 17.25 -5.92 16.05
CA TRP A 125 17.03 -7.33 16.40
C TRP A 125 18.28 -8.17 16.13
N LYS A 126 18.63 -9.06 17.07
CA LYS A 126 19.69 -10.08 16.90
C LYS A 126 19.30 -11.05 15.76
N ARG A 127 20.29 -11.77 15.22
CA ARG A 127 20.11 -12.60 14.02
C ARG A 127 18.96 -13.61 14.17
N GLU A 128 18.95 -14.32 15.29
CA GLU A 128 17.91 -15.30 15.64
C GLU A 128 16.50 -14.68 15.67
N ALA A 129 16.32 -13.57 16.39
CA ALA A 129 15.02 -12.90 16.50
C ALA A 129 14.58 -12.28 15.16
N ALA A 130 15.50 -11.70 14.41
CA ALA A 130 15.22 -11.14 13.08
C ALA A 130 14.80 -12.23 12.10
N HIS A 131 15.53 -13.34 12.06
CA HIS A 131 15.17 -14.51 11.26
C HIS A 131 13.77 -15.01 11.65
N ARG A 132 13.50 -15.19 12.96
CA ARG A 132 12.20 -15.67 13.41
C ARG A 132 11.06 -14.72 13.05
N LEU A 133 11.26 -13.40 13.19
CA LEU A 133 10.29 -12.40 12.75
C LEU A 133 10.02 -12.50 11.24
N THR A 134 11.05 -12.67 10.43
CA THR A 134 10.94 -12.88 8.98
C THR A 134 10.15 -14.14 8.67
N GLU A 135 10.50 -15.27 9.29
CA GLU A 135 9.79 -16.54 9.13
C GLU A 135 8.30 -16.44 9.44
N LEU A 136 7.97 -15.73 10.53
CA LEU A 136 6.59 -15.52 10.95
C LEU A 136 5.83 -14.57 10.02
N CYS A 137 6.49 -13.74 9.21
CA CYS A 137 5.85 -12.72 8.37
C CYS A 137 5.89 -13.01 6.87
N THR A 138 6.63 -14.04 6.45
CA THR A 138 6.87 -14.34 5.03
C THR A 138 6.36 -15.73 4.66
N TRP A 139 6.21 -15.96 3.35
CA TRP A 139 5.84 -17.24 2.77
C TRP A 139 6.44 -17.34 1.37
N SER A 140 7.03 -18.50 1.03
CA SER A 140 7.68 -18.75 -0.26
C SER A 140 8.63 -17.60 -0.69
N ASP A 141 9.53 -17.21 0.22
CA ASP A 141 10.59 -16.20 0.03
C ASP A 141 10.13 -14.73 -0.12
N GLY A 142 8.86 -14.43 0.13
CA GLY A 142 8.37 -13.04 0.07
C GLY A 142 7.22 -12.77 1.01
N LEU A 143 6.66 -11.56 0.92
CA LEU A 143 5.45 -11.22 1.66
C LEU A 143 4.23 -11.92 1.04
N PRO A 144 3.46 -12.70 1.82
CA PRO A 144 2.23 -13.30 1.33
C PRO A 144 1.14 -12.23 1.19
N PRO A 145 0.45 -12.15 0.03
CA PRO A 145 -0.79 -11.39 -0.05
C PRO A 145 -1.83 -12.06 0.85
N GLY A 146 -2.25 -11.40 1.92
CA GLY A 146 -3.26 -11.92 2.86
C GLY A 146 -2.81 -11.96 4.32
N ALA A 147 -1.51 -11.89 4.60
CA ALA A 147 -1.02 -11.75 5.97
C ALA A 147 -1.25 -10.32 6.51
N PRO A 148 -1.68 -10.15 7.77
CA PRO A 148 -1.88 -8.83 8.38
C PRO A 148 -0.62 -7.95 8.42
N THR A 149 0.57 -8.54 8.48
CA THR A 149 1.85 -7.80 8.56
C THR A 149 2.35 -7.34 7.19
N SER A 150 2.00 -8.04 6.10
CA SER A 150 2.54 -7.78 4.75
C SER A 150 2.37 -6.33 4.29
N PRO A 151 1.20 -5.68 4.40
CA PRO A 151 1.03 -4.30 3.95
C PRO A 151 1.99 -3.32 4.64
N ARG A 152 2.12 -3.46 5.96
CA ARG A 152 2.95 -2.58 6.76
C ARG A 152 4.45 -2.84 6.53
N LEU A 153 4.86 -4.09 6.48
CA LEU A 153 6.24 -4.45 6.16
C LEU A 153 6.66 -3.96 4.77
N ALA A 154 5.78 -4.09 3.79
CA ALA A 154 6.03 -3.61 2.43
C ALA A 154 6.23 -2.08 2.39
N ASN A 155 5.58 -1.32 3.27
CA ASN A 155 5.84 0.12 3.36
C ASN A 155 7.18 0.42 4.02
N LEU A 156 7.46 -0.21 5.17
CA LEU A 156 8.67 0.06 5.95
C LEU A 156 9.95 -0.32 5.20
N VAL A 157 9.97 -1.49 4.55
CA VAL A 157 11.16 -1.98 3.81
C VAL A 157 11.45 -1.15 2.55
N ASN A 158 10.47 -0.39 2.08
CA ASN A 158 10.56 0.46 0.89
C ASN A 158 10.87 1.93 1.19
N TYR A 159 11.10 2.29 2.45
CA TYR A 159 11.39 3.68 2.85
C TYR A 159 12.49 4.33 1.99
N ARG A 160 13.61 3.63 1.73
CA ARG A 160 14.72 4.14 0.90
C ARG A 160 14.35 4.27 -0.59
N MET A 161 13.52 3.36 -1.10
CA MET A 161 12.99 3.44 -2.46
C MET A 161 12.13 4.69 -2.60
N ASP A 162 11.21 4.90 -1.66
CA ASP A 162 10.30 6.05 -1.66
C ASP A 162 11.06 7.37 -1.50
N THR A 163 12.12 7.40 -0.68
CA THR A 163 13.00 8.57 -0.53
C THR A 163 13.63 8.95 -1.88
N ARG A 164 14.14 7.96 -2.63
CA ARG A 164 14.75 8.20 -3.95
C ARG A 164 13.72 8.61 -5.00
N LEU A 165 12.54 8.00 -5.00
CA LEU A 165 11.45 8.36 -5.91
C LEU A 165 10.90 9.76 -5.63
N ALA A 166 10.77 10.13 -4.35
CA ALA A 166 10.41 11.49 -3.94
C ALA A 166 11.48 12.51 -4.37
N GLY A 167 12.76 12.19 -4.19
CA GLY A 167 13.88 13.02 -4.67
C GLY A 167 13.88 13.20 -6.19
N LEU A 168 13.64 12.13 -6.95
CA LEU A 168 13.49 12.19 -8.41
C LEU A 168 12.28 13.06 -8.82
N ALA A 169 11.15 12.90 -8.14
CA ALA A 169 9.97 13.70 -8.43
C ALA A 169 10.24 15.19 -8.17
N SER A 170 10.82 15.50 -7.01
CA SER A 170 11.16 16.87 -6.62
C SER A 170 12.13 17.52 -7.60
N SER A 171 13.18 16.83 -8.04
CA SER A 171 14.15 17.38 -9.00
C SER A 171 13.55 17.68 -10.38
N LEU A 172 12.44 17.04 -10.73
CA LEU A 172 11.68 17.27 -11.97
C LEU A 172 10.44 18.15 -11.75
N GLY A 173 10.23 18.70 -10.55
CA GLY A 173 9.07 19.53 -10.22
C GLY A 173 7.74 18.75 -10.23
N ALA A 174 7.79 17.47 -9.91
CA ALA A 174 6.63 16.58 -9.81
C ALA A 174 6.27 16.27 -8.35
N ILE A 175 5.01 15.92 -8.13
CA ILE A 175 4.54 15.30 -6.88
C ILE A 175 4.60 13.79 -7.03
N TYR A 176 5.01 13.07 -5.99
CA TYR A 176 5.03 11.62 -5.93
C TYR A 176 4.25 11.09 -4.73
N THR A 177 3.47 10.03 -4.96
CA THR A 177 2.91 9.19 -3.90
C THR A 177 2.94 7.71 -4.27
N ARG A 178 2.81 6.85 -3.25
CA ARG A 178 2.66 5.41 -3.40
C ARG A 178 1.47 4.86 -2.64
N TYR A 179 0.69 4.03 -3.32
CA TYR A 179 -0.38 3.23 -2.73
C TYR A 179 -0.14 1.75 -3.04
N ALA A 180 0.48 1.03 -2.11
CA ALA A 180 0.90 -0.36 -2.33
C ALA A 180 1.85 -0.48 -3.54
N ASP A 181 1.46 -1.23 -4.57
CA ASP A 181 2.15 -1.42 -5.84
C ASP A 181 1.99 -0.26 -6.82
N ASP A 182 1.05 0.65 -6.56
CA ASP A 182 0.71 1.78 -7.42
C ASP A 182 1.58 3.01 -7.08
N LEU A 183 2.38 3.45 -8.05
CA LEU A 183 3.21 4.65 -7.99
C LEU A 183 2.55 5.75 -8.82
N THR A 184 2.26 6.89 -8.21
CA THR A 184 1.64 8.02 -8.88
C THR A 184 2.58 9.22 -8.87
N PHE A 185 2.75 9.82 -10.05
CA PHE A 185 3.43 11.10 -10.22
C PHE A 185 2.48 12.10 -10.88
N SER A 186 2.66 13.39 -10.61
CA SER A 186 1.94 14.43 -11.35
C SER A 186 2.76 15.68 -11.55
N LEU A 187 2.58 16.33 -12.71
CA LEU A 187 3.25 17.56 -13.10
C LEU A 187 2.22 18.68 -13.27
N GLU A 188 2.64 19.90 -12.92
CA GLU A 188 1.82 21.10 -13.11
C GLU A 188 1.65 21.48 -14.58
N ARG A 189 2.66 21.20 -15.41
CA ARG A 189 2.68 21.48 -16.85
C ARG A 189 2.95 20.18 -17.63
N ASP A 190 2.42 20.07 -18.85
CA ASP A 190 2.73 18.93 -19.73
C ASP A 190 4.09 19.12 -20.39
N GLU A 191 5.13 18.53 -19.79
CA GLU A 191 6.50 18.59 -20.26
C GLU A 191 7.02 17.18 -20.61
N PRO A 192 7.00 16.77 -21.90
CA PRO A 192 7.32 15.40 -22.30
C PRO A 192 8.69 14.89 -21.84
N ARG A 193 9.71 15.76 -21.80
CA ARG A 193 11.05 15.41 -21.30
C ARG A 193 11.03 15.00 -19.83
N ARG A 194 10.28 15.72 -19.00
CA ARG A 194 10.13 15.39 -17.57
C ARG A 194 9.32 14.12 -17.36
N VAL A 195 8.26 13.92 -18.16
CA VAL A 195 7.49 12.67 -18.16
C VAL A 195 8.40 11.47 -18.47
N GLY A 196 9.25 11.57 -19.50
CA GLY A 196 10.23 10.54 -19.85
C GLY A 196 11.24 10.30 -18.74
N GLY A 197 11.78 11.38 -18.14
CA GLY A 197 12.72 11.31 -17.03
C GLY A 197 12.14 10.63 -15.78
N LEU A 198 10.89 10.93 -15.43
CA LEU A 198 10.19 10.27 -14.32
C LEU A 198 10.03 8.78 -14.57
N ILE A 199 9.62 8.38 -15.77
CA ILE A 199 9.41 6.96 -16.10
C ILE A 199 10.73 6.20 -16.08
N GLY A 200 11.77 6.72 -16.76
CA GLY A 200 13.09 6.09 -16.81
C GLY A 200 13.78 6.03 -15.46
N GLY A 201 13.79 7.14 -14.72
CA GLY A 201 14.37 7.20 -13.38
C GLY A 201 13.62 6.30 -12.39
N THR A 202 12.29 6.21 -12.49
CA THR A 202 11.52 5.27 -11.67
C THR A 202 11.87 3.83 -11.99
N ASP A 203 11.97 3.44 -13.26
CA ASP A 203 12.35 2.07 -13.66
C ASP A 203 13.73 1.69 -13.11
N ALA A 204 14.70 2.60 -13.16
CA ALA A 204 16.03 2.39 -12.58
C ALA A 204 15.98 2.23 -11.05
N ILE A 205 15.29 3.13 -10.34
CA ILE A 205 15.22 3.10 -8.88
C ILE A 205 14.51 1.84 -8.37
N VAL A 206 13.39 1.44 -8.98
CA VAL A 206 12.66 0.25 -8.53
C VAL A 206 13.42 -1.04 -8.87
N ALA A 207 14.15 -1.08 -9.99
CA ALA A 207 15.02 -2.20 -10.34
C ALA A 207 16.15 -2.38 -9.32
N ASP A 208 16.75 -1.29 -8.86
CA ASP A 208 17.80 -1.29 -7.82
C ASP A 208 17.29 -1.80 -6.46
N HIS A 209 15.97 -1.78 -6.23
CA HIS A 209 15.34 -2.37 -5.04
C HIS A 209 14.76 -3.77 -5.28
N GLY A 210 15.09 -4.40 -6.41
CA GLY A 210 14.67 -5.76 -6.75
C GLY A 210 13.26 -5.87 -7.33
N TYR A 211 12.63 -4.75 -7.71
CA TYR A 211 11.31 -4.77 -8.34
C TYR A 211 11.39 -4.63 -9.86
N ARG A 212 10.25 -4.90 -10.51
CA ARG A 212 10.06 -4.65 -11.95
C ARG A 212 8.73 -3.97 -12.17
N LEU A 213 8.69 -2.99 -13.06
CA LEU A 213 7.44 -2.34 -13.43
C LEU A 213 6.62 -3.19 -14.41
N HIS A 214 5.31 -3.01 -14.38
CA HIS A 214 4.43 -3.49 -15.42
C HIS A 214 4.64 -2.70 -16.72
N ARG A 215 5.43 -3.28 -17.62
CA ARG A 215 5.62 -2.72 -18.97
C ARG A 215 4.30 -2.68 -19.75
N ARG A 216 4.05 -1.55 -20.42
CA ARG A 216 2.92 -1.27 -21.33
C ARG A 216 1.56 -1.08 -20.64
N ARG A 217 0.81 -2.16 -20.39
CA ARG A 217 -0.64 -2.09 -20.13
C ARG A 217 -1.05 -1.32 -18.87
N LYS A 218 -0.15 -1.21 -17.89
CA LYS A 218 -0.39 -0.49 -16.63
C LYS A 218 0.39 0.81 -16.49
N LEU A 219 1.17 1.18 -17.50
CA LEU A 219 1.70 2.53 -17.60
C LEU A 219 0.57 3.43 -18.11
N HIS A 220 0.17 4.40 -17.29
CA HIS A 220 -0.83 5.38 -17.67
C HIS A 220 -0.23 6.78 -17.62
N ILE A 221 -0.29 7.50 -18.73
CA ILE A 221 0.07 8.91 -18.82
C ILE A 221 -1.19 9.64 -19.25
N ARG A 222 -1.85 10.34 -18.32
CA ARG A 222 -3.14 10.99 -18.54
C ARG A 222 -3.00 12.51 -18.44
N ARG A 223 -3.47 13.20 -19.46
CA ARG A 223 -3.44 14.66 -19.59
C ARG A 223 -4.79 15.25 -19.18
N GLN A 224 -4.83 16.55 -18.97
CA GLN A 224 -6.02 17.27 -18.49
C GLN A 224 -7.31 17.04 -19.31
N HIS A 225 -7.20 16.88 -20.63
CA HIS A 225 -8.33 16.60 -21.52
C HIS A 225 -8.83 15.15 -21.45
N GLN A 226 -8.07 14.25 -20.80
CA GLN A 226 -8.41 12.85 -20.59
C GLN A 226 -8.83 12.63 -19.15
N GLN A 227 -9.60 11.58 -18.87
CA GLN A 227 -9.87 11.21 -17.47
C GLN A 227 -8.58 10.79 -16.76
N GLN A 228 -8.14 11.60 -15.82
CA GLN A 228 -7.04 11.29 -14.90
C GLN A 228 -7.60 10.57 -13.69
N LEU A 229 -6.98 9.45 -13.33
CA LEU A 229 -7.40 8.63 -12.19
C LEU A 229 -6.23 8.40 -11.23
N VAL A 230 -6.49 8.48 -9.94
CA VAL A 230 -5.57 8.07 -8.86
C VAL A 230 -6.35 7.21 -7.89
N THR A 231 -5.90 5.97 -7.64
CA THR A 231 -6.59 5.01 -6.78
C THR A 231 -8.10 4.85 -7.05
N GLY A 232 -8.51 5.00 -8.31
CA GLY A 232 -9.90 4.87 -8.76
C GLY A 232 -10.75 6.16 -8.67
N LEU A 233 -10.17 7.27 -8.22
CA LEU A 233 -10.82 8.58 -8.14
C LEU A 233 -10.36 9.48 -9.28
N VAL A 234 -11.28 10.26 -9.85
CA VAL A 234 -10.99 11.28 -10.87
C VAL A 234 -10.34 12.48 -10.20
N VAL A 235 -9.27 13.01 -10.80
CA VAL A 235 -8.47 14.10 -10.20
C VAL A 235 -8.30 15.33 -11.10
N ASN A 236 -8.94 15.39 -12.28
CA ASN A 236 -8.74 16.48 -13.25
C ASN A 236 -8.89 17.89 -12.65
N GLY A 237 -9.89 18.15 -11.81
CA GLY A 237 -10.02 19.46 -11.11
C GLY A 237 -10.05 19.34 -9.59
N GLY A 238 -10.59 18.24 -9.09
CA GLY A 238 -10.67 17.90 -7.68
C GLY A 238 -10.85 16.40 -7.54
N VAL A 239 -10.82 15.87 -6.32
CA VAL A 239 -11.06 14.46 -6.08
C VAL A 239 -12.55 14.16 -6.27
N ASN A 240 -12.87 13.23 -7.18
CA ASN A 240 -14.24 12.91 -7.53
C ASN A 240 -14.41 11.41 -7.78
N LEU A 241 -15.58 10.86 -7.46
CA LEU A 241 -15.95 9.54 -7.98
C LEU A 241 -16.17 9.60 -9.51
N PRO A 242 -15.78 8.56 -10.25
CA PRO A 242 -16.10 8.44 -11.67
C PRO A 242 -17.61 8.61 -11.92
N ARG A 243 -17.98 9.29 -13.02
CA ARG A 243 -19.39 9.56 -13.36
C ARG A 243 -20.24 8.30 -13.44
N VAL A 244 -19.68 7.23 -14.01
CA VAL A 244 -20.34 5.91 -14.11
C VAL A 244 -20.63 5.35 -12.71
N THR A 245 -19.66 5.40 -11.80
CA THR A 245 -19.82 4.96 -10.41
C THR A 245 -20.90 5.78 -9.69
N ARG A 246 -20.85 7.12 -9.78
CA ARG A 246 -21.87 7.99 -9.16
C ARG A 246 -23.28 7.71 -9.67
N ARG A 247 -23.43 7.53 -10.99
CA ARG A 247 -24.73 7.17 -11.61
C ARG A 247 -25.24 5.83 -11.12
N ARG A 248 -24.36 4.82 -11.03
CA ARG A 248 -24.72 3.50 -10.53
C ARG A 248 -25.18 3.56 -9.08
N LEU A 249 -24.46 4.27 -8.21
CA LEU A 249 -24.83 4.41 -6.80
C LEU A 249 -26.20 5.10 -6.64
N ARG A 250 -26.43 6.22 -7.34
CA ARG A 250 -27.74 6.90 -7.33
C ARG A 250 -28.89 6.00 -7.80
N ALA A 251 -28.65 5.15 -8.80
CA ALA A 251 -29.67 4.22 -9.28
C ALA A 251 -29.99 3.14 -8.23
N ILE A 252 -28.99 2.67 -7.48
CA ILE A 252 -29.18 1.72 -6.39
C ILE A 252 -29.94 2.38 -5.23
N ASP A 253 -29.54 3.59 -4.82
CA ASP A 253 -30.22 4.37 -3.76
C ASP A 253 -31.70 4.59 -4.10
N HIS A 254 -31.99 4.99 -5.34
CA HIS A 254 -33.36 5.18 -5.82
C HIS A 254 -34.15 3.85 -5.85
N ALA A 255 -33.53 2.74 -6.24
CA ALA A 255 -34.18 1.43 -6.23
C ALA A 255 -34.54 1.01 -4.80
N LEU A 256 -33.63 1.21 -3.83
CA LEU A 256 -33.86 0.94 -2.42
C LEU A 256 -34.98 1.83 -1.85
N ALA A 257 -35.00 3.12 -2.18
CA ALA A 257 -36.05 4.05 -1.77
C ALA A 257 -37.44 3.64 -2.30
N LEU A 258 -37.51 2.95 -3.44
CA LEU A 258 -38.73 2.39 -4.00
C LEU A 258 -39.05 0.96 -3.49
N GLY A 259 -38.34 0.46 -2.48
CA GLY A 259 -38.53 -0.88 -1.93
C GLY A 259 -38.08 -2.02 -2.86
N ARG A 260 -37.28 -1.73 -3.90
CA ARG A 260 -36.76 -2.74 -4.83
C ARG A 260 -35.44 -3.31 -4.30
N GLY A 261 -35.14 -4.56 -4.66
CA GLY A 261 -33.89 -5.22 -4.28
C GLY A 261 -32.65 -4.51 -4.85
N ALA A 262 -31.58 -4.42 -4.04
CA ALA A 262 -30.30 -3.85 -4.45
C ALA A 262 -29.33 -4.92 -4.97
N THR A 263 -28.46 -4.50 -5.90
CA THR A 263 -27.36 -5.34 -6.40
C THR A 263 -26.14 -5.33 -5.46
N LEU A 264 -26.15 -4.49 -4.44
CA LEU A 264 -25.11 -4.38 -3.41
C LEU A 264 -25.71 -4.76 -2.05
N ASN A 265 -24.91 -5.40 -1.20
CA ASN A 265 -25.32 -5.66 0.18
C ASN A 265 -25.15 -4.40 1.06
N ALA A 266 -25.68 -4.43 2.27
CA ALA A 266 -25.65 -3.28 3.19
C ALA A 266 -24.22 -2.79 3.50
N GLU A 267 -23.29 -3.69 3.81
CA GLU A 267 -21.88 -3.35 4.09
C GLU A 267 -21.20 -2.66 2.90
N GLN A 268 -21.47 -3.14 1.68
CA GLN A 268 -20.95 -2.53 0.46
C GLN A 268 -21.54 -1.14 0.24
N MET A 269 -22.83 -0.95 0.52
CA MET A 269 -23.48 0.36 0.44
C MET A 269 -22.90 1.34 1.44
N GLU A 270 -22.77 0.95 2.71
CA GLU A 270 -22.12 1.75 3.75
C GLU A 270 -20.70 2.17 3.36
N GLY A 271 -19.91 1.24 2.83
CA GLY A 271 -18.56 1.54 2.34
C GLY A 271 -18.55 2.57 1.20
N TRP A 272 -19.53 2.54 0.30
CA TRP A 272 -19.66 3.54 -0.76
C TRP A 272 -20.12 4.90 -0.24
N HIS A 273 -21.07 4.95 0.70
CA HIS A 273 -21.52 6.19 1.32
C HIS A 273 -20.39 6.83 2.14
N ALA A 274 -19.61 6.05 2.87
CA ALA A 274 -18.44 6.55 3.58
C ALA A 274 -17.41 7.17 2.61
N LEU A 275 -17.13 6.51 1.47
CA LEU A 275 -16.24 7.06 0.45
C LEU A 275 -16.80 8.34 -0.19
N LEU A 276 -18.11 8.40 -0.45
CA LEU A 276 -18.79 9.60 -0.94
C LEU A 276 -18.60 10.76 0.04
N ALA A 277 -18.92 10.56 1.32
CA ALA A 277 -18.76 11.56 2.36
C ALA A 277 -17.30 12.04 2.47
N MET A 278 -16.33 11.12 2.41
CA MET A 278 -14.90 11.49 2.41
C MET A 278 -14.51 12.37 1.20
N VAL A 279 -15.10 12.13 0.03
CA VAL A 279 -14.86 12.92 -1.18
C VAL A 279 -15.54 14.29 -1.08
N GLU A 280 -16.73 14.36 -0.49
CA GLU A 280 -17.51 15.59 -0.32
C GLU A 280 -16.90 16.53 0.72
N GLN A 281 -16.48 16.02 1.88
CA GLN A 281 -15.80 16.79 2.93
C GLN A 281 -14.53 17.52 2.45
N GLN A 282 -13.92 17.09 1.34
CA GLN A 282 -12.77 17.81 0.76
C GLN A 282 -13.16 19.12 0.09
N ARG A 283 -14.40 19.27 -0.36
CA ARG A 283 -14.89 20.47 -1.06
C ARG A 283 -15.14 21.60 -0.08
N ASP A 284 -15.64 21.28 1.11
CA ASP A 284 -16.05 22.25 2.13
C ASP A 284 -14.87 22.87 2.90
N GLY A 285 -13.66 22.33 2.73
CA GLY A 285 -12.42 22.85 3.32
C GLY A 285 -11.43 23.43 2.30
N SER A 286 -11.92 23.92 1.16
CA SER A 286 -11.11 24.57 0.10
C SER A 286 -11.44 26.05 -0.01
#